data_AF-A0A2G8SMM5-F1
#
_entry.id   AF-A0A2G8SMM5-F1
#
_cell.length_a   1.000
_cell.length_b   1.000
_cell.length_c   1.000
_cell.angle_alpha   90.00
_cell.angle_beta   90.00
_cell.angle_gamma   90.00
#
_symmetry.space_group_name_H-M   'P 1'
#
loop_
_entity.id
_entity.type
_entity.pdbx_description
1 polymer ?
#
loop_
_entity_poly.entity_id
_entity_poly.type
_entity_poly.pdbx_seq_one_letter_code
_entity_poly.pdbx_strand_id
1 'polypeptide(L)'
;MRWNPCPKVYLLLAFHIATIFAQHEQFDEDLQLRATPRDPQMLSDDDQAQHYTLFPLAFGQILREYAVTELHLTLNAGKWNYDSWGYPEEVGVGTGAELWAWMGDSAPTSVEHRWQGLRNALAGLFCASLGHLDEQRTTSPVLSFQPEGSLPNFTYPHQLRHANLPSEHVCTENLTPFLKLLPCKSLSGIASLLNPHRLFDADWHGLGVHVRYLEGAGVEVRLAFQAVFDPVRYSNDNRRDWSLRSTFDRSIERACPVTRFSKVRVELPQGSSPYSITPDPTYIGNSVATYVVDPSHEGLDVALRWPTEGGFEYPNTSEAPPLTDISVRRNLKGTSQAEAQLALVVTNNLPVEVSAGYLETMPWHLQFYLHTLKVSVDGVARDDLVSILSYTPPVPHSRPALLQAVLRLPPSSTLHLTMDVLKPFLRYTEHQPDAQRGWDLPPAVLVPFAFGDAASQNSTGASAQGPLALGRGRTPRRIYTPVLLVDLATPDFSMPYNVIIMSCTLIALIFGSVFNLLTRKFVVVNVKVGPSPAPPSEQGPSAENTHAQERRA
;
A
#
# COMPACT_ATOMS: atom_id res chain seq x y z
N MET A 1 19.36 -5.38 7.37
CA MET A 1 19.06 -6.17 6.17
C MET A 1 19.01 -7.61 6.63
N ARG A 2 17.82 -8.23 6.74
CA ARG A 2 17.64 -9.55 7.37
C ARG A 2 17.86 -10.71 6.40
N TRP A 3 18.74 -11.65 6.74
CA TRP A 3 19.05 -12.83 5.92
C TRP A 3 19.04 -14.10 6.76
N ASN A 4 17.92 -14.84 6.71
CA ASN A 4 17.77 -16.14 7.36
C ASN A 4 17.94 -17.30 6.36
N PRO A 5 18.36 -18.49 6.84
CA PRO A 5 18.77 -19.59 5.98
C PRO A 5 17.56 -20.25 5.31
N CYS A 6 17.40 -20.00 4.00
CA CYS A 6 16.61 -20.75 3.00
C CYS A 6 15.19 -21.24 3.37
N PRO A 7 14.16 -20.83 2.60
CA PRO A 7 14.16 -21.00 1.15
C PRO A 7 13.94 -19.68 0.41
N LYS A 8 14.77 -19.46 -0.61
CA LYS A 8 14.96 -18.22 -1.39
C LYS A 8 15.82 -17.17 -0.70
N VAL A 9 16.82 -16.71 -1.45
CA VAL A 9 17.85 -15.77 -1.03
C VAL A 9 17.24 -14.38 -1.18
N TYR A 10 16.85 -13.75 -0.08
CA TYR A 10 16.19 -12.44 -0.12
C TYR A 10 17.04 -11.31 0.46
N LEU A 11 17.45 -10.45 -0.48
CA LEU A 11 17.73 -9.03 -0.47
C LEU A 11 16.96 -8.07 0.45
N LEU A 12 16.78 -8.29 1.76
CA LEU A 12 15.91 -7.39 2.55
C LEU A 12 16.59 -6.07 2.91
N LEU A 13 16.27 -4.99 2.20
CA LEU A 13 16.89 -3.68 2.37
C LEU A 13 15.92 -2.71 2.99
N ALA A 14 16.14 -2.38 4.25
CA ALA A 14 15.44 -1.29 4.93
C ALA A 14 16.44 -0.14 5.11
N PHE A 15 16.11 1.00 4.51
CA PHE A 15 16.83 2.24 4.71
C PHE A 15 16.04 3.12 5.65
N HIS A 16 16.57 3.34 6.86
CA HIS A 16 16.22 4.53 7.63
C HIS A 16 17.12 5.66 7.16
N ILE A 17 16.61 6.42 6.19
CA ILE A 17 17.44 7.33 5.39
C ILE A 17 17.72 8.61 6.17
N ALA A 18 16.71 9.10 6.89
CA ALA A 18 16.87 10.26 7.74
C ALA A 18 15.85 10.23 8.89
N THR A 19 16.33 10.62 10.06
CA THR A 19 15.53 11.10 11.17
C THR A 19 15.87 12.57 11.33
N ILE A 20 14.91 13.45 10.99
CA ILE A 20 15.13 14.89 10.99
C ILE A 20 14.30 15.48 12.11
N PHE A 21 14.96 16.19 13.02
CA PHE A 21 14.28 16.98 14.04
C PHE A 21 14.15 18.41 13.57
N ALA A 22 12.97 18.99 13.74
CA ALA A 22 12.81 20.43 13.70
C ALA A 22 13.44 21.03 14.98
N GLN A 23 14.72 21.41 14.92
CA GLN A 23 15.39 22.20 15.96
C GLN A 23 15.46 23.66 15.51
N HIS A 24 14.98 24.56 16.36
CA HIS A 24 15.12 26.00 16.17
C HIS A 24 16.46 26.42 16.79
N GLU A 25 17.33 27.06 16.00
CA GLU A 25 18.53 27.75 16.50
C GLU A 25 18.46 29.24 16.12
N GLN A 26 18.41 30.08 17.17
CA GLN A 26 18.66 31.54 17.29
C GLN A 26 17.58 32.54 16.81
N PHE A 27 17.30 33.67 17.50
CA PHE A 27 17.88 34.37 18.66
C PHE A 27 16.81 35.34 19.22
N ASP A 28 16.34 35.17 20.46
CA ASP A 28 15.94 36.28 21.35
C ASP A 28 15.91 35.77 22.80
N GLU A 29 16.19 36.63 23.77
CA GLU A 29 16.22 36.33 25.20
C GLU A 29 14.80 36.04 25.75
N ASP A 30 14.22 34.88 25.42
CA ASP A 30 13.31 34.12 26.30
C ASP A 30 12.80 32.85 25.59
N LEU A 31 12.88 31.72 26.31
CA LEU A 31 12.17 30.45 26.08
C LEU A 31 12.66 29.51 24.95
N GLN A 32 13.31 28.41 25.37
CA GLN A 32 13.62 27.22 24.57
C GLN A 32 12.35 26.46 24.14
N LEU A 33 11.66 26.89 23.08
CA LEU A 33 10.59 26.09 22.47
C LEU A 33 11.12 25.31 21.27
N ARG A 34 11.43 24.02 21.52
CA ARG A 34 11.58 23.01 20.45
C ARG A 34 10.27 22.95 19.66
N ALA A 35 10.33 22.81 18.34
CA ALA A 35 9.16 22.91 17.47
C ALA A 35 8.03 21.97 17.93
N THR A 36 6.88 22.55 18.27
CA THR A 36 5.65 21.84 18.64
C THR A 36 4.66 21.82 17.45
N PRO A 37 3.79 20.80 17.38
CA PRO A 37 2.64 20.82 16.47
C PRO A 37 1.81 22.10 16.71
N ARG A 38 1.33 22.71 15.62
CA ARG A 38 0.50 23.92 15.72
C ARG A 38 -0.80 23.58 16.44
N ASP A 39 -1.16 24.39 17.43
CA ASP A 39 -2.43 24.23 18.12
C ASP A 39 -3.58 24.44 17.11
N PRO A 40 -4.50 23.47 16.97
CA PRO A 40 -5.71 23.58 16.16
C PRO A 40 -6.52 24.86 16.33
N GLN A 41 -6.48 25.52 17.50
CA GLN A 41 -7.22 26.74 17.79
C GLN A 41 -6.58 27.99 17.20
N MET A 42 -5.26 27.97 16.99
CA MET A 42 -4.50 29.11 16.44
C MET A 42 -4.48 29.11 14.90
N LEU A 43 -5.33 28.29 14.25
CA LEU A 43 -5.40 28.24 12.79
C LEU A 43 -6.00 29.50 12.16
N SER A 44 -6.79 30.28 12.92
CA SER A 44 -7.33 31.57 12.46
C SER A 44 -6.29 32.70 12.49
N ASP A 45 -5.23 32.52 13.27
CA ASP A 45 -4.23 33.53 13.51
C ASP A 45 -3.03 33.32 12.58
N ASP A 46 -2.21 34.36 12.38
CA ASP A 46 -0.97 34.22 11.62
C ASP A 46 -0.03 33.24 12.33
N ASP A 47 0.52 32.31 11.55
CA ASP A 47 1.43 31.31 12.09
C ASP A 47 2.79 31.92 12.45
N GLN A 48 3.44 31.39 13.48
CA GLN A 48 4.78 31.82 13.85
C GLN A 48 5.79 31.46 12.76
N ALA A 49 6.62 32.42 12.36
CA ALA A 49 7.65 32.21 11.36
C ALA A 49 8.59 31.05 11.76
N GLN A 50 8.66 30.02 10.92
CA GLN A 50 9.53 28.86 11.13
C GLN A 50 10.73 28.93 10.19
N HIS A 51 11.94 28.83 10.73
CA HIS A 51 13.15 28.63 9.94
C HIS A 51 13.49 27.16 9.89
N TYR A 52 13.43 26.57 8.69
CA TYR A 52 13.78 25.18 8.48
C TYR A 52 15.18 25.08 7.84
N THR A 53 16.13 24.51 8.59
CA THR A 53 17.49 24.24 8.10
C THR A 53 17.60 22.85 7.47
N LEU A 54 17.12 21.83 8.19
CA LEU A 54 17.16 20.42 7.75
C LEU A 54 15.79 19.86 7.40
N PHE A 55 14.75 20.43 8.01
CA PHE A 55 13.39 19.99 7.81
C PHE A 55 12.88 20.48 6.44
N PRO A 56 12.19 19.65 5.65
CA PRO A 56 11.67 20.07 4.35
C PRO A 56 10.53 21.10 4.50
N LEU A 57 10.78 22.35 4.09
CA LEU A 57 9.84 23.48 4.17
C LEU A 57 8.43 23.13 3.66
N ALA A 58 8.32 22.59 2.45
CA ALA A 58 7.04 22.29 1.82
C ALA A 58 6.20 21.30 2.65
N PHE A 59 6.87 20.33 3.30
CA PHE A 59 6.19 19.37 4.15
C PHE A 59 5.84 19.97 5.52
N GLY A 60 6.72 20.81 6.08
CA GLY A 60 6.49 21.51 7.33
C GLY A 60 5.29 22.45 7.27
N GLN A 61 5.16 23.17 6.15
CA GLN A 61 4.01 24.03 5.88
C GLN A 61 2.70 23.24 5.85
N ILE A 62 2.65 22.08 5.21
CA ILE A 62 1.45 21.21 5.18
C ILE A 62 1.07 20.76 6.60
N LEU A 63 2.05 20.31 7.40
CA LEU A 63 1.79 19.84 8.77
C LEU A 63 1.22 20.95 9.65
N ARG A 64 1.73 22.18 9.51
CA ARG A 64 1.27 23.34 10.29
C ARG A 64 -0.08 23.85 9.80
N GLU A 65 -0.29 23.95 8.49
CA GLU A 65 -1.54 24.40 7.88
C GLU A 65 -2.74 23.55 8.33
N TYR A 66 -2.55 22.24 8.45
CA TYR A 66 -3.62 21.32 8.84
C TYR A 66 -3.56 20.88 10.32
N ALA A 67 -2.71 21.52 11.14
CA ALA A 67 -2.52 21.20 12.56
C ALA A 67 -2.37 19.69 12.83
N VAL A 68 -1.45 19.06 12.10
CA VAL A 68 -1.21 17.62 12.19
C VAL A 68 -0.22 17.31 13.32
N THR A 69 -0.64 16.47 14.27
CA THR A 69 0.21 16.07 15.40
C THR A 69 1.10 14.87 15.06
N GLU A 70 0.51 13.87 14.42
CA GLU A 70 1.18 12.64 14.01
C GLU A 70 0.63 12.21 12.66
N LEU A 71 1.50 11.71 11.78
CA LEU A 71 1.16 11.32 10.42
C LEU A 71 2.03 10.18 9.92
N HIS A 72 1.40 9.20 9.28
CA HIS A 72 2.09 8.07 8.67
C HIS A 72 1.49 7.83 7.30
N LEU A 73 2.32 8.00 6.27
CA LEU A 73 1.99 7.71 4.88
C LEU A 73 2.89 6.56 4.41
N THR A 74 2.30 5.52 3.85
CA THR A 74 3.03 4.45 3.17
C THR A 74 2.46 4.21 1.79
N LEU A 75 3.33 3.95 0.82
CA LEU A 75 2.99 3.55 -0.54
C LEU A 75 3.79 2.29 -0.84
N ASN A 76 3.10 1.16 -1.03
CA ASN A 76 3.75 -0.14 -1.19
C ASN A 76 3.22 -0.90 -2.42
N ALA A 77 4.11 -1.68 -3.04
CA ALA A 77 3.79 -2.60 -4.11
C ALA A 77 4.27 -4.02 -3.77
N GLY A 78 3.45 -5.00 -4.13
CA GLY A 78 3.67 -6.41 -3.82
C GLY A 78 3.02 -6.86 -2.51
N LYS A 79 3.20 -8.13 -2.18
CA LYS A 79 2.68 -8.78 -0.96
C LYS A 79 3.82 -9.13 -0.02
N TRP A 80 3.80 -8.60 1.20
CA TRP A 80 4.75 -9.01 2.22
C TRP A 80 4.52 -10.47 2.62
N ASN A 81 5.57 -11.29 2.54
CA ASN A 81 5.53 -12.68 2.98
C ASN A 81 6.15 -12.82 4.37
N TYR A 82 5.32 -12.73 5.42
CA TYR A 82 5.76 -12.86 6.81
C TYR A 82 6.43 -14.21 7.10
N ASP A 83 5.92 -15.30 6.52
CA ASP A 83 6.43 -16.65 6.78
C ASP A 83 7.88 -16.81 6.26
N SER A 84 8.23 -16.18 5.13
CA SER A 84 9.55 -16.30 4.50
C SER A 84 10.51 -15.13 4.76
N TRP A 85 9.99 -13.91 4.96
CA TRP A 85 10.79 -12.69 5.14
C TRP A 85 10.87 -12.26 6.60
N GLY A 86 10.04 -12.82 7.46
CA GLY A 86 9.94 -12.41 8.86
C GLY A 86 9.20 -11.09 9.03
N TYR A 87 9.32 -10.52 10.23
CA TYR A 87 8.81 -9.17 10.50
C TYR A 87 9.62 -8.10 9.76
N PRO A 88 8.97 -7.14 9.09
CA PRO A 88 9.67 -6.05 8.44
C PRO A 88 10.29 -5.09 9.47
N GLU A 89 11.29 -4.33 9.03
CA GLU A 89 11.84 -3.22 9.81
C GLU A 89 10.91 -2.00 9.77
N GLU A 90 10.31 -1.72 8.61
CA GLU A 90 9.22 -0.73 8.48
C GLU A 90 7.87 -1.44 8.65
N VAL A 91 7.01 -0.97 9.57
CA VAL A 91 5.83 -1.75 9.96
C VAL A 91 4.72 -1.67 8.91
N GLY A 92 4.56 -0.52 8.25
CA GLY A 92 3.50 -0.29 7.27
C GLY A 92 3.82 -0.91 5.91
N VAL A 93 3.59 -2.23 5.78
CA VAL A 93 3.85 -3.00 4.54
C VAL A 93 2.58 -3.40 3.77
N GLY A 94 1.42 -2.90 4.19
CA GLY A 94 0.15 -3.13 3.50
C GLY A 94 0.21 -2.64 2.05
N THR A 95 -0.30 -3.44 1.11
CA THR A 95 -0.27 -3.12 -0.32
C THR A 95 -1.13 -1.90 -0.64
N GLY A 96 -0.61 -1.02 -1.49
CA GLY A 96 -1.27 0.22 -1.90
C GLY A 96 -0.86 1.41 -1.03
N ALA A 97 -1.69 2.45 -1.04
CA ALA A 97 -1.51 3.63 -0.20
C ALA A 97 -2.24 3.47 1.13
N GLU A 98 -1.56 3.70 2.24
CA GLU A 98 -2.15 3.82 3.57
C GLU A 98 -1.73 5.15 4.18
N LEU A 99 -2.71 5.94 4.60
CA LEU A 99 -2.51 7.21 5.29
C LEU A 99 -3.29 7.19 6.59
N TRP A 100 -2.62 7.49 7.69
CA TRP A 100 -3.29 7.76 8.95
C TRP A 100 -2.63 8.90 9.71
N ALA A 101 -3.44 9.61 10.48
CA ALA A 101 -3.01 10.77 11.24
C ALA A 101 -3.80 10.91 12.54
N TRP A 102 -3.12 11.39 13.58
CA TRP A 102 -3.75 11.91 14.79
C TRP A 102 -3.78 13.43 14.73
N MET A 103 -4.98 13.99 14.87
CA MET A 103 -5.23 15.42 14.73
C MET A 103 -6.03 15.91 15.94
N GLY A 104 -5.56 16.97 16.61
CA GLY A 104 -6.29 17.59 17.71
C GLY A 104 -7.56 18.27 17.21
N ASP A 105 -8.71 18.06 17.83
CA ASP A 105 -9.95 18.71 17.37
C ASP A 105 -9.99 20.21 17.72
N SER A 106 -10.73 21.02 16.94
CA SER A 106 -11.00 22.42 17.29
C SER A 106 -12.15 23.03 16.47
N ALA A 107 -12.73 24.10 17.02
CA ALA A 107 -13.47 25.09 16.23
C ALA A 107 -12.50 26.22 15.80
N PRO A 108 -12.63 26.81 14.60
CA PRO A 108 -13.78 26.74 13.69
C PRO A 108 -13.70 25.66 12.60
N THR A 109 -12.54 25.07 12.32
CA THR A 109 -12.36 24.08 11.23
C THR A 109 -12.32 22.65 11.78
N SER A 110 -13.28 21.83 11.37
CA SER A 110 -13.36 20.44 11.84
C SER A 110 -12.20 19.58 11.34
N VAL A 111 -11.94 18.48 12.04
CA VAL A 111 -10.92 17.49 11.66
C VAL A 111 -11.18 16.94 10.25
N GLU A 112 -12.43 16.76 9.82
CA GLU A 112 -12.79 16.28 8.48
C GLU A 112 -12.33 17.23 7.38
N HIS A 113 -12.56 18.54 7.55
CA HIS A 113 -12.15 19.54 6.57
C HIS A 113 -10.63 19.61 6.47
N ARG A 114 -9.92 19.56 7.61
CA ARG A 114 -8.45 19.54 7.61
C ARG A 114 -7.89 18.22 7.07
N TRP A 115 -8.54 17.10 7.33
CA TRP A 115 -8.19 15.79 6.75
C TRP A 115 -8.30 15.80 5.23
N GLN A 116 -9.37 16.38 4.68
CA GLN A 116 -9.54 16.55 3.24
C GLN A 116 -8.44 17.43 2.64
N GLY A 117 -8.15 18.57 3.27
CA GLY A 117 -7.06 19.46 2.85
C GLY A 117 -5.69 18.78 2.87
N LEU A 118 -5.38 18.09 3.98
CA LEU A 118 -4.14 17.33 4.17
C LEU A 118 -3.93 16.31 3.05
N ARG A 119 -4.94 15.47 2.78
CA ARG A 119 -4.89 14.47 1.71
C ARG A 119 -4.63 15.09 0.34
N ASN A 120 -5.29 16.20 0.03
CA ASN A 120 -5.11 16.90 -1.25
C ASN A 120 -3.71 17.53 -1.37
N ALA A 121 -3.19 18.10 -0.29
CA ALA A 121 -1.85 18.66 -0.25
C ALA A 121 -0.77 17.58 -0.39
N LEU A 122 -0.93 16.44 0.29
CA LEU A 122 -0.02 15.30 0.17
C LEU A 122 -0.12 14.64 -1.21
N ALA A 123 -1.30 14.58 -1.82
CA ALA A 123 -1.48 14.11 -3.20
C ALA A 123 -0.63 14.93 -4.16
N GLY A 124 -0.65 16.27 -4.02
CA GLY A 124 0.19 17.18 -4.81
C GLY A 124 1.69 17.02 -4.51
N LEU A 125 2.08 16.89 -3.24
CA LEU A 125 3.49 16.77 -2.85
C LEU A 125 4.12 15.47 -3.35
N PHE A 126 3.42 14.34 -3.22
CA PHE A 126 3.93 13.02 -3.58
C PHE A 126 3.55 12.56 -4.99
N CYS A 127 2.77 13.34 -5.75
CA CYS A 127 2.23 12.94 -7.05
C CYS A 127 1.47 11.61 -6.97
N ALA A 128 0.62 11.47 -5.94
CA ALA A 128 -0.14 10.26 -5.64
C ALA A 128 -1.64 10.56 -5.58
N SER A 129 -2.48 9.56 -5.79
CA SER A 129 -3.95 9.68 -5.81
C SER A 129 -4.59 9.83 -4.42
N LEU A 130 -3.87 10.38 -3.42
CA LEU A 130 -4.29 10.44 -2.02
C LEU A 130 -5.57 11.28 -1.78
N GLY A 131 -5.94 12.15 -2.73
CA GLY A 131 -7.23 12.86 -2.70
C GLY A 131 -8.44 11.92 -2.67
N HIS A 132 -8.31 10.73 -3.27
CA HIS A 132 -9.34 9.68 -3.28
C HIS A 132 -9.50 8.93 -1.96
N LEU A 133 -8.68 9.21 -0.94
CA LEU A 133 -8.84 8.68 0.42
C LEU A 133 -9.99 9.37 1.16
N ASP A 134 -11.12 9.54 0.47
CA ASP A 134 -12.32 10.25 0.88
C ASP A 134 -13.05 9.62 2.07
N GLU A 135 -14.20 10.18 2.43
CA GLU A 135 -15.02 9.68 3.52
C GLU A 135 -15.44 8.21 3.32
N GLN A 136 -15.57 7.77 2.05
CA GLN A 136 -15.91 6.38 1.71
C GLN A 136 -14.77 5.40 2.01
N ARG A 137 -13.56 5.88 2.28
CA ARG A 137 -12.37 5.09 2.62
C ARG A 137 -11.78 5.41 3.99
N THR A 138 -12.28 6.44 4.66
CA THR A 138 -11.76 6.91 5.94
C THR A 138 -12.48 6.23 7.11
N THR A 139 -11.71 5.74 8.08
CA THR A 139 -12.15 5.08 9.32
C THR A 139 -11.33 5.57 10.52
N SER A 140 -11.68 5.11 11.74
CA SER A 140 -10.97 5.45 12.98
C SER A 140 -10.69 4.21 13.84
N PRO A 141 -9.76 3.32 13.41
CA PRO A 141 -9.46 2.05 14.07
C PRO A 141 -8.52 2.19 15.28
N VAL A 142 -9.01 2.82 16.36
CA VAL A 142 -8.20 3.18 17.54
C VAL A 142 -7.52 1.97 18.20
N LEU A 143 -8.10 0.76 18.14
CA LEU A 143 -7.47 -0.43 18.75
C LEU A 143 -6.19 -0.87 18.04
N SER A 144 -6.10 -0.72 16.72
CA SER A 144 -4.97 -1.19 15.91
C SER A 144 -3.95 -0.10 15.60
N PHE A 145 -4.38 1.17 15.65
CA PHE A 145 -3.56 2.34 15.37
C PHE A 145 -3.57 3.24 16.60
N GLN A 146 -2.65 2.97 17.51
CA GLN A 146 -2.35 3.83 18.67
C GLN A 146 -1.30 4.88 18.26
N PRO A 147 -1.22 6.03 18.95
CA PRO A 147 -0.18 7.02 18.70
C PRO A 147 1.22 6.43 18.90
N GLU A 148 2.12 6.66 17.94
CA GLU A 148 3.54 6.28 18.02
C GLU A 148 4.39 7.38 18.69
N GLY A 149 3.89 8.62 18.75
CA GLY A 149 4.48 9.76 19.44
C GLY A 149 3.67 10.24 20.64
N SER A 150 4.14 11.32 21.25
CA SER A 150 3.39 12.09 22.24
C SER A 150 2.29 12.89 21.54
N LEU A 151 1.10 12.94 22.12
CA LEU A 151 0.04 13.86 21.70
C LEU A 151 0.04 15.06 22.66
N PRO A 152 0.24 16.31 22.18
CA PRO A 152 0.16 17.49 23.02
C PRO A 152 -1.18 17.58 23.74
N ASN A 153 -1.20 18.12 24.95
CA ASN A 153 -2.44 18.33 25.67
C ASN A 153 -3.13 19.60 25.15
N PHE A 154 -3.98 19.44 24.13
CA PHE A 154 -4.86 20.49 23.62
C PHE A 154 -6.19 20.51 24.39
N THR A 155 -6.97 21.59 24.25
CA THR A 155 -8.28 21.71 24.91
C THR A 155 -9.25 20.60 24.50
N TYR A 156 -9.16 20.12 23.25
CA TYR A 156 -10.01 19.07 22.72
C TYR A 156 -9.21 17.80 22.42
N PRO A 157 -9.85 16.62 22.46
CA PRO A 157 -9.17 15.36 22.23
C PRO A 157 -8.67 15.24 20.80
N HIS A 158 -7.64 14.42 20.64
CA HIS A 158 -7.16 14.03 19.31
C HIS A 158 -8.07 12.96 18.71
N GLN A 159 -8.28 13.04 17.40
CA GLN A 159 -9.03 12.07 16.64
C GLN A 159 -8.11 11.39 15.61
N LEU A 160 -8.29 10.07 15.47
CA LEU A 160 -7.63 9.27 14.44
C LEU A 160 -8.42 9.35 13.13
N ARG A 161 -7.71 9.57 12.02
CA ARG A 161 -8.20 9.31 10.66
C ARG A 161 -7.28 8.30 10.01
N HIS A 162 -7.83 7.22 9.47
CA HIS A 162 -7.11 6.15 8.78
C HIS A 162 -7.82 5.84 7.48
N ALA A 163 -7.10 5.80 6.37
CA ALA A 163 -7.66 5.49 5.06
C ALA A 163 -6.67 4.71 4.20
N ASN A 164 -7.20 3.74 3.45
CA ASN A 164 -6.43 2.87 2.57
C ASN A 164 -6.96 2.90 1.13
N LEU A 165 -6.04 2.93 0.17
CA LEU A 165 -6.30 2.85 -1.26
C LEU A 165 -5.41 1.75 -1.88
N PRO A 166 -5.89 0.50 -1.91
CA PRO A 166 -5.11 -0.66 -2.37
C PRO A 166 -4.59 -0.56 -3.81
N SER A 167 -5.31 0.15 -4.67
CA SER A 167 -4.99 0.32 -6.08
C SER A 167 -3.88 1.34 -6.36
N GLU A 168 -3.53 2.15 -5.35
CA GLU A 168 -2.49 3.17 -5.48
C GLU A 168 -1.14 2.60 -5.06
N HIS A 169 -0.41 2.03 -6.01
CA HIS A 169 0.94 1.51 -5.78
C HIS A 169 1.99 2.63 -5.83
N VAL A 170 3.18 2.34 -5.28
CA VAL A 170 4.32 3.23 -5.41
C VAL A 170 4.85 3.24 -6.85
N CYS A 171 5.10 4.43 -7.37
CA CYS A 171 5.55 4.71 -8.73
C CYS A 171 6.85 5.54 -8.74
N THR A 172 7.52 5.58 -9.89
CA THR A 172 8.78 6.33 -10.05
C THR A 172 8.63 7.84 -9.77
N GLU A 173 7.45 8.36 -10.05
CA GLU A 173 7.01 9.73 -9.85
C GLU A 173 6.95 10.10 -8.36
N ASN A 174 6.68 9.13 -7.47
CA ASN A 174 6.66 9.36 -6.02
C ASN A 174 8.08 9.41 -5.42
N LEU A 175 9.05 8.72 -6.03
CA LEU A 175 10.42 8.67 -5.51
C LEU A 175 11.13 10.03 -5.60
N THR A 176 10.88 10.78 -6.67
CA THR A 176 11.51 12.11 -6.86
C THR A 176 11.14 13.11 -5.75
N PRO A 177 9.86 13.36 -5.42
CA PRO A 177 9.49 14.22 -4.30
C PRO A 177 9.93 13.64 -2.96
N PHE A 178 9.88 12.32 -2.76
CA PHE A 178 10.40 11.68 -1.55
C PHE A 178 11.88 11.99 -1.32
N LEU A 179 12.72 11.85 -2.36
CA LEU A 179 14.15 12.19 -2.28
C LEU A 179 14.37 13.68 -2.03
N LYS A 180 13.49 14.57 -2.51
CA LYS A 180 13.61 16.02 -2.24
C LYS A 180 13.40 16.38 -0.77
N LEU A 181 12.74 15.52 0.02
CA LEU A 181 12.59 15.71 1.46
C LEU A 181 13.88 15.42 2.25
N LEU A 182 14.85 14.73 1.65
CA LEU A 182 16.12 14.41 2.29
C LEU A 182 17.11 15.58 2.18
N PRO A 183 17.89 15.89 3.23
CA PRO A 183 18.85 17.01 3.22
C PRO A 183 19.86 16.92 2.07
N CYS A 184 20.38 15.72 1.80
CA CYS A 184 21.36 15.44 0.74
C CYS A 184 20.73 14.89 -0.55
N LYS A 185 19.40 14.81 -0.62
CA LYS A 185 18.65 14.23 -1.75
C LYS A 185 19.21 12.85 -2.14
N SER A 186 19.42 12.60 -3.44
CA SER A 186 20.09 11.40 -3.95
C SER A 186 21.55 11.62 -4.33
N LEU A 187 22.17 12.74 -3.92
CA LEU A 187 23.51 13.13 -4.37
C LEU A 187 24.62 12.52 -3.51
N SER A 188 24.34 12.20 -2.24
CA SER A 188 25.34 11.66 -1.31
C SER A 188 24.70 10.83 -0.20
N GLY A 189 25.53 10.05 0.50
CA GLY A 189 25.11 9.14 1.54
C GLY A 189 24.34 7.93 1.00
N ILE A 190 23.62 7.26 1.89
CA ILE A 190 22.90 6.02 1.59
C ILE A 190 21.76 6.26 0.57
N ALA A 191 21.18 7.46 0.57
CA ALA A 191 20.14 7.84 -0.38
C ALA A 191 20.58 7.81 -1.85
N SER A 192 21.90 7.87 -2.12
CA SER A 192 22.44 7.72 -3.48
C SER A 192 22.12 6.36 -4.10
N LEU A 193 21.95 5.31 -3.27
CA LEU A 193 21.59 3.95 -3.72
C LEU A 193 20.17 3.85 -4.27
N LEU A 194 19.32 4.85 -4.04
CA LEU A 194 17.92 4.80 -4.44
C LEU A 194 17.78 5.05 -5.96
N ASN A 195 18.05 4.01 -6.75
CA ASN A 195 17.91 3.99 -8.20
C ASN A 195 16.52 3.45 -8.59
N PRO A 196 15.63 4.27 -9.18
CA PRO A 196 14.26 3.85 -9.48
C PRO A 196 14.22 2.54 -10.30
N HIS A 197 15.01 2.43 -11.37
CA HIS A 197 14.93 1.27 -12.27
C HIS A 197 15.22 -0.07 -11.58
N ARG A 198 16.06 -0.07 -10.54
CA ARG A 198 16.35 -1.28 -9.76
C ARG A 198 15.32 -1.48 -8.65
N LEU A 199 14.96 -0.42 -7.93
CA LEU A 199 14.05 -0.49 -6.79
C LEU A 199 12.66 -1.00 -7.18
N PHE A 200 12.09 -0.52 -8.29
CA PHE A 200 10.74 -0.88 -8.71
C PHE A 200 10.65 -2.27 -9.36
N ASP A 201 11.79 -2.92 -9.61
CA ASP A 201 11.86 -4.30 -10.09
C ASP A 201 11.97 -5.32 -8.93
N ALA A 202 12.10 -4.86 -7.69
CA ALA A 202 12.14 -5.70 -6.50
C ALA A 202 10.82 -6.51 -6.30
N ASP A 203 10.92 -7.69 -5.69
CA ASP A 203 9.76 -8.57 -5.40
C ASP A 203 8.70 -7.90 -4.52
N TRP A 204 9.15 -7.01 -3.64
CA TRP A 204 8.32 -6.10 -2.87
C TRP A 204 9.12 -4.81 -2.68
N HIS A 205 8.44 -3.67 -2.72
CA HIS A 205 9.07 -2.38 -2.45
C HIS A 205 8.05 -1.37 -1.94
N GLY A 206 8.53 -0.43 -1.14
CA GLY A 206 7.67 0.53 -0.48
C GLY A 206 8.43 1.73 0.07
N LEU A 207 7.75 2.86 0.13
CA LEU A 207 8.24 4.07 0.79
C LEU A 207 7.32 4.46 1.95
N GLY A 208 7.91 5.04 2.98
CA GLY A 208 7.23 5.46 4.21
C GLY A 208 7.67 6.84 4.64
N VAL A 209 6.71 7.68 4.97
CA VAL A 209 6.90 9.03 5.50
C VAL A 209 6.15 9.12 6.83
N HIS A 210 6.89 9.26 7.91
CA HIS A 210 6.34 9.26 9.25
C HIS A 210 6.71 10.54 9.98
N VAL A 211 5.75 11.12 10.66
CA VAL A 211 5.85 12.32 11.46
C VAL A 211 5.31 12.00 12.82
N ARG A 212 6.12 12.21 13.85
CA ARG A 212 5.69 12.09 15.23
C ARG A 212 6.18 13.25 16.05
N TYR A 213 5.39 13.67 17.01
CA TYR A 213 5.83 14.60 18.03
C TYR A 213 6.41 13.82 19.21
N LEU A 214 7.58 14.24 19.68
CA LEU A 214 8.19 13.69 20.89
C LEU A 214 8.28 14.80 21.92
N GLU A 215 7.59 14.63 23.06
CA GLU A 215 7.61 15.61 24.13
C GLU A 215 9.04 15.91 24.56
N GLY A 216 9.37 17.20 24.61
CA GLY A 216 10.71 17.65 24.94
C GLY A 216 11.74 17.45 23.83
N ALA A 217 11.50 16.77 22.70
CA ALA A 217 12.45 16.68 21.57
C ALA A 217 12.00 17.45 20.32
N GLY A 218 10.69 17.64 20.16
CA GLY A 218 10.08 18.35 19.03
C GLY A 218 9.49 17.41 17.98
N VAL A 219 9.18 17.95 16.80
CA VAL A 219 8.66 17.17 15.67
C VAL A 219 9.80 16.40 14.99
N GLU A 220 9.61 15.09 14.85
CA GLU A 220 10.52 14.17 14.16
C GLU A 220 9.89 13.71 12.84
N VAL A 221 10.65 13.80 11.75
CA VAL A 221 10.31 13.19 10.46
C VAL A 221 11.24 12.01 10.20
N ARG A 222 10.65 10.83 9.98
CA ARG A 222 11.34 9.61 9.59
C ARG A 222 10.94 9.23 8.17
N LEU A 223 11.94 9.17 7.29
CA LEU A 223 11.79 8.72 5.91
C LEU A 223 12.38 7.32 5.77
N ALA A 224 11.57 6.38 5.29
CA ALA A 224 11.95 5.00 5.10
C ALA A 224 11.71 4.56 3.66
N PHE A 225 12.63 3.78 3.12
CA PHE A 225 12.42 3.02 1.91
C PHE A 225 12.79 1.58 2.20
N GLN A 226 11.93 0.64 1.82
CA GLN A 226 12.18 -0.77 2.03
C GLN A 226 11.94 -1.55 0.73
N ALA A 227 12.78 -2.55 0.45
CA ALA A 227 12.62 -3.44 -0.69
C ALA A 227 13.13 -4.86 -0.40
N VAL A 228 12.60 -5.83 -1.15
CA VAL A 228 12.99 -7.23 -1.14
C VAL A 228 13.52 -7.59 -2.53
N PHE A 229 14.79 -7.95 -2.64
CA PHE A 229 15.39 -8.44 -3.89
C PHE A 229 15.66 -9.94 -3.83
N ASP A 230 15.61 -10.63 -4.96
CA ASP A 230 16.21 -11.96 -5.11
C ASP A 230 17.46 -11.83 -6.00
N PRO A 231 18.69 -11.84 -5.45
CA PRO A 231 19.90 -11.69 -6.24
C PRO A 231 20.16 -12.89 -7.16
N VAL A 232 19.59 -14.06 -6.90
CA VAL A 232 19.72 -15.21 -7.81
C VAL A 232 19.01 -14.93 -9.12
N ARG A 233 17.85 -14.24 -9.09
CA ARG A 233 17.12 -13.80 -10.29
C ARG A 233 17.94 -12.86 -11.17
N TYR A 234 18.81 -12.07 -10.57
CA TYR A 234 19.65 -11.08 -11.26
C TYR A 234 21.02 -11.60 -11.66
N SER A 235 21.36 -12.81 -11.26
CA SER A 235 22.66 -13.42 -11.49
C SER A 235 22.64 -14.27 -12.75
N ASN A 236 23.51 -13.97 -13.71
CA ASN A 236 23.65 -14.77 -14.94
C ASN A 236 24.08 -16.22 -14.66
N ASP A 237 24.79 -16.44 -13.55
CA ASP A 237 25.35 -17.74 -13.17
C ASP A 237 24.48 -18.48 -12.13
N ASN A 238 23.24 -18.01 -11.87
CA ASN A 238 22.38 -18.48 -10.77
C ASN A 238 23.07 -18.45 -9.39
N ARG A 239 24.03 -17.53 -9.17
CA ARG A 239 24.72 -17.39 -7.88
C ARG A 239 24.02 -16.38 -7.00
N ARG A 240 24.04 -16.60 -5.69
CA ARG A 240 23.47 -15.70 -4.67
C ARG A 240 24.37 -14.53 -4.26
N ASP A 241 25.48 -14.33 -4.97
CA ASP A 241 26.39 -13.21 -4.75
C ASP A 241 25.68 -11.87 -4.97
N TRP A 242 25.97 -10.89 -4.13
CA TRP A 242 25.44 -9.54 -4.30
C TRP A 242 26.45 -8.49 -3.86
N SER A 243 26.34 -7.30 -4.46
CA SER A 243 26.95 -6.07 -3.96
C SER A 243 25.94 -4.91 -4.03
N LEU A 244 26.28 -3.77 -3.41
CA LEU A 244 25.47 -2.56 -3.57
C LEU A 244 25.39 -2.20 -5.05
N ARG A 245 26.51 -2.27 -5.77
CA ARG A 245 26.56 -2.03 -7.21
C ARG A 245 25.70 -3.02 -8.01
N SER A 246 25.72 -4.32 -7.72
CA SER A 246 24.90 -5.28 -8.48
C SER A 246 23.40 -5.12 -8.19
N THR A 247 23.04 -4.76 -6.96
CA THR A 247 21.63 -4.66 -6.52
C THR A 247 21.00 -3.34 -6.91
N PHE A 248 21.72 -2.23 -6.72
CA PHE A 248 21.21 -0.87 -6.92
C PHE A 248 21.74 -0.18 -8.17
N ASP A 249 22.68 -0.82 -8.88
CA ASP A 249 23.42 -0.22 -9.99
C ASP A 249 24.20 1.04 -9.55
N ARG A 250 24.50 1.14 -8.24
CA ARG A 250 25.16 2.28 -7.58
C ARG A 250 25.93 1.83 -6.34
N SER A 251 26.95 2.61 -5.97
CA SER A 251 27.70 2.48 -4.72
C SER A 251 27.69 3.80 -3.96
N ILE A 252 27.99 3.78 -2.65
CA ILE A 252 27.99 5.01 -1.84
C ILE A 252 29.34 5.71 -2.04
N GLU A 253 29.41 6.66 -2.97
CA GLU A 253 30.68 7.33 -3.30
C GLU A 253 31.15 8.32 -2.24
N ARG A 254 30.22 9.00 -1.56
CA ARG A 254 30.51 10.07 -0.60
C ARG A 254 29.51 10.05 0.55
N ALA A 255 29.96 10.40 1.76
CA ALA A 255 29.09 10.62 2.90
C ALA A 255 28.24 11.91 2.72
N CYS A 256 27.05 11.94 3.32
CA CYS A 256 26.23 13.14 3.36
C CYS A 256 26.80 14.13 4.40
N PRO A 257 27.24 15.35 4.02
CA PRO A 257 27.94 16.26 4.95
C PRO A 257 27.06 16.75 6.12
N VAL A 258 25.75 16.61 5.99
CA VAL A 258 24.76 17.11 6.96
C VAL A 258 24.38 16.04 7.99
N THR A 259 24.71 14.77 7.73
CA THR A 259 24.33 13.67 8.61
C THR A 259 25.28 13.58 9.81
N ARG A 260 24.74 13.31 11.01
CA ARG A 260 25.59 13.05 12.20
C ARG A 260 26.30 11.70 12.12
N PHE A 261 25.64 10.71 11.52
CA PHE A 261 26.21 9.39 11.27
C PHE A 261 25.39 8.70 10.18
N SER A 262 26.04 7.87 9.38
CA SER A 262 25.38 6.99 8.41
C SER A 262 25.94 5.59 8.58
N LYS A 263 25.06 4.61 8.75
CA LYS A 263 25.46 3.23 9.04
C LYS A 263 24.77 2.27 8.09
N VAL A 264 25.54 1.39 7.48
CA VAL A 264 25.02 0.24 6.72
C VAL A 264 25.18 -0.99 7.59
N ARG A 265 24.09 -1.72 7.81
CA ARG A 265 24.06 -2.94 8.62
C ARG A 265 23.68 -4.12 7.75
N VAL A 266 24.60 -5.08 7.66
CA VAL A 266 24.42 -6.33 6.91
C VAL A 266 24.40 -7.47 7.91
N GLU A 267 23.30 -8.21 7.95
CA GLU A 267 23.26 -9.45 8.72
C GLU A 267 24.04 -10.53 7.97
N LEU A 268 24.93 -11.19 8.71
CA LEU A 268 25.83 -12.20 8.19
C LEU A 268 25.13 -13.57 8.16
N PRO A 269 25.33 -14.38 7.10
CA PRO A 269 24.73 -15.70 7.00
C PRO A 269 25.14 -16.60 8.17
N GLN A 270 24.16 -17.24 8.83
CA GLN A 270 24.42 -18.22 9.91
C GLN A 270 24.54 -19.67 9.41
N GLY A 271 24.72 -19.87 8.09
CA GLY A 271 24.80 -21.18 7.45
C GLY A 271 26.22 -21.76 7.37
N SER A 272 26.31 -23.02 6.95
CA SER A 272 27.57 -23.75 6.80
C SER A 272 28.39 -23.37 5.56
N SER A 273 27.80 -22.72 4.55
CA SER A 273 28.52 -22.29 3.36
C SER A 273 29.51 -21.16 3.69
N PRO A 274 30.79 -21.29 3.31
CA PRO A 274 31.76 -20.22 3.53
C PRO A 274 31.41 -19.03 2.62
N TYR A 275 31.32 -17.86 3.24
CA TYR A 275 31.08 -16.58 2.57
C TYR A 275 32.28 -15.65 2.77
N SER A 276 32.44 -14.68 1.87
CA SER A 276 33.39 -13.58 1.98
C SER A 276 32.64 -12.26 1.89
N ILE A 277 32.88 -11.36 2.83
CA ILE A 277 32.33 -9.99 2.82
C ILE A 277 33.46 -9.00 2.53
N THR A 278 33.22 -8.04 1.62
CA THR A 278 34.19 -7.03 1.22
C THR A 278 33.49 -5.68 1.02
N PRO A 279 34.08 -4.54 1.42
CA PRO A 279 35.30 -4.40 2.23
C PRO A 279 35.11 -4.89 3.67
N ASP A 280 36.19 -4.91 4.46
CA ASP A 280 36.12 -5.30 5.88
C ASP A 280 35.19 -4.34 6.66
N PRO A 281 34.28 -4.88 7.50
CA PRO A 281 33.37 -4.07 8.28
C PRO A 281 34.08 -3.30 9.40
N THR A 282 33.53 -2.14 9.74
CA THR A 282 34.05 -1.31 10.85
C THR A 282 33.96 -2.05 12.19
N TYR A 283 32.87 -2.77 12.42
CA TYR A 283 32.68 -3.63 13.58
C TYR A 283 31.67 -4.75 13.28
N ILE A 284 31.89 -5.92 13.87
CA ILE A 284 30.98 -7.07 13.81
C ILE A 284 30.48 -7.36 15.23
N GLY A 285 29.16 -7.37 15.41
CA GLY A 285 28.52 -7.75 16.67
C GLY A 285 27.21 -8.48 16.41
N ASN A 286 26.92 -9.55 17.17
CA ASN A 286 25.70 -10.34 17.06
C ASN A 286 25.37 -10.83 15.62
N SER A 287 26.38 -11.29 14.86
CA SER A 287 26.23 -11.66 13.44
C SER A 287 25.79 -10.51 12.52
N VAL A 288 26.02 -9.25 12.91
CA VAL A 288 25.75 -8.07 12.08
C VAL A 288 27.06 -7.35 11.80
N ALA A 289 27.41 -7.25 10.53
CA ALA A 289 28.48 -6.40 10.04
C ALA A 289 27.98 -4.96 9.90
N THR A 290 28.65 -4.02 10.58
CA THR A 290 28.31 -2.60 10.52
C THR A 290 29.41 -1.82 9.82
N TYR A 291 29.02 -1.03 8.83
CA TYR A 291 29.87 -0.09 8.10
C TYR A 291 29.45 1.32 8.45
N VAL A 292 30.40 2.14 8.89
CA VAL A 292 30.17 3.58 9.08
C VAL A 292 30.54 4.30 7.78
N VAL A 293 29.62 5.10 7.26
CA VAL A 293 29.82 5.90 6.05
C VAL A 293 30.34 7.27 6.47
N ASP A 294 31.66 7.37 6.53
CA ASP A 294 32.37 8.61 6.88
C ASP A 294 32.97 9.30 5.64
N PRO A 295 33.15 10.63 5.67
CA PRO A 295 33.71 11.39 4.55
C PRO A 295 35.18 11.07 4.23
N SER A 296 35.87 10.33 5.09
CA SER A 296 37.28 9.92 4.94
C SER A 296 37.49 8.67 4.08
N HIS A 297 36.45 7.86 3.85
CA HIS A 297 36.58 6.63 3.07
C HIS A 297 36.40 6.88 1.57
N GLU A 298 37.24 6.26 0.75
CA GLU A 298 36.95 6.06 -0.67
C GLU A 298 35.67 5.20 -0.78
N GLY A 299 34.82 5.48 -1.77
CA GLY A 299 33.43 5.01 -1.85
C GLY A 299 33.17 3.56 -1.40
N LEU A 300 32.03 3.35 -0.74
CA LEU A 300 31.62 2.08 -0.14
C LEU A 300 30.73 1.27 -1.09
N ASP A 301 31.22 0.11 -1.50
CA ASP A 301 30.45 -0.95 -2.19
C ASP A 301 30.54 -2.24 -1.37
N VAL A 302 29.56 -2.46 -0.49
CA VAL A 302 29.50 -3.69 0.31
C VAL A 302 29.06 -4.84 -0.59
N ALA A 303 29.84 -5.92 -0.56
CA ALA A 303 29.59 -7.13 -1.32
C ALA A 303 29.70 -8.37 -0.43
N LEU A 304 28.79 -9.32 -0.66
CA LEU A 304 28.80 -10.64 -0.05
C LEU A 304 28.86 -11.68 -1.17
N ARG A 305 29.85 -12.57 -1.10
CA ARG A 305 30.10 -13.60 -2.12
C ARG A 305 30.26 -14.97 -1.50
N TRP A 306 29.86 -16.00 -2.25
CA TRP A 306 30.03 -17.41 -1.91
C TRP A 306 31.04 -18.05 -2.87
N PRO A 307 32.35 -17.89 -2.63
CA PRO A 307 33.40 -18.26 -3.58
C PRO A 307 33.46 -19.77 -3.88
N THR A 308 32.90 -20.60 -3.00
CA THR A 308 32.88 -22.06 -3.17
C THR A 308 31.60 -22.59 -3.83
N GLU A 309 30.61 -21.73 -4.08
CA GLU A 309 29.34 -22.12 -4.68
C GLU A 309 29.37 -21.89 -6.20
N GLY A 310 29.15 -22.97 -6.98
CA GLY A 310 29.03 -22.89 -8.44
C GLY A 310 27.70 -22.30 -8.90
N GLY A 311 26.61 -22.57 -8.17
CA GLY A 311 25.27 -22.09 -8.39
C GLY A 311 24.42 -22.32 -7.15
N PHE A 312 23.40 -21.48 -6.95
CA PHE A 312 22.49 -21.58 -5.82
C PHE A 312 21.30 -22.47 -6.17
N GLU A 313 21.14 -23.56 -5.44
CA GLU A 313 19.98 -24.44 -5.55
C GLU A 313 18.95 -24.10 -4.47
N TYR A 314 17.72 -23.81 -4.90
CA TYR A 314 16.62 -23.61 -3.97
C TYR A 314 16.26 -24.95 -3.29
N PRO A 315 16.01 -24.98 -1.98
CA PRO A 315 15.57 -26.20 -1.30
C PRO A 315 14.25 -26.70 -1.90
N ASN A 316 14.18 -27.99 -2.23
CA ASN A 316 12.98 -28.59 -2.81
C ASN A 316 11.82 -28.75 -1.80
N THR A 317 12.08 -28.66 -0.50
CA THR A 317 11.08 -28.83 0.56
C THR A 317 10.82 -27.52 1.31
N SER A 318 9.54 -27.13 1.37
CA SER A 318 9.03 -26.03 2.20
C SER A 318 8.89 -26.43 3.68
N GLU A 319 9.92 -27.07 4.24
CA GLU A 319 9.91 -27.57 5.63
C GLU A 319 10.47 -26.57 6.64
N ALA A 320 10.96 -25.40 6.19
CA ALA A 320 11.41 -24.36 7.09
C ALA A 320 10.22 -23.85 7.93
N PRO A 321 10.36 -23.77 9.27
CA PRO A 321 9.33 -23.18 10.11
C PRO A 321 9.14 -21.70 9.73
N PRO A 322 7.91 -21.17 9.89
CA PRO A 322 7.65 -19.75 9.62
C PRO A 322 8.55 -18.86 10.47
N LEU A 323 9.07 -17.79 9.87
CA LEU A 323 9.95 -16.84 10.56
C LEU A 323 9.23 -15.92 11.56
N THR A 324 7.90 -15.93 11.56
CA THR A 324 7.07 -15.10 12.45
C THR A 324 6.34 -15.95 13.47
N ASP A 325 6.12 -15.35 14.63
CA ASP A 325 5.35 -15.96 15.74
C ASP A 325 3.91 -16.28 15.34
N ILE A 326 3.37 -15.53 14.37
CA ILE A 326 2.00 -15.67 13.87
C ILE A 326 2.02 -15.68 12.35
N SER A 327 1.25 -16.58 11.77
CA SER A 327 0.98 -16.65 10.33
C SER A 327 -0.49 -16.31 10.08
N VAL A 328 -0.77 -15.45 9.10
CA VAL A 328 -2.13 -14.98 8.80
C VAL A 328 -2.44 -15.18 7.33
N ARG A 329 -3.61 -15.76 7.04
CA ARG A 329 -4.16 -15.88 5.69
C ARG A 329 -5.59 -15.40 5.69
N ARG A 330 -5.91 -14.57 4.71
CA ARG A 330 -7.25 -14.00 4.51
C ARG A 330 -7.67 -14.29 3.09
N ASN A 331 -8.87 -14.82 2.90
CA ASN A 331 -9.42 -15.17 1.59
C ASN A 331 -10.90 -14.80 1.55
N LEU A 332 -11.40 -14.42 0.37
CA LEU A 332 -12.83 -14.29 0.08
C LEU A 332 -13.24 -15.47 -0.81
N LYS A 333 -14.14 -16.31 -0.33
CA LYS A 333 -14.64 -17.50 -1.04
C LYS A 333 -16.06 -17.26 -1.53
N GLY A 334 -16.47 -17.93 -2.59
CA GLY A 334 -17.85 -17.89 -3.06
C GLY A 334 -17.93 -17.76 -4.58
N THR A 335 -18.87 -18.47 -5.18
CA THR A 335 -19.13 -18.43 -6.63
C THR A 335 -20.37 -17.61 -6.98
N SER A 336 -21.15 -17.19 -5.98
CA SER A 336 -22.33 -16.36 -6.17
C SER A 336 -21.91 -14.93 -6.48
N GLN A 337 -22.69 -14.25 -7.32
CA GLN A 337 -22.51 -12.81 -7.59
C GLN A 337 -23.14 -11.92 -6.50
N ALA A 338 -23.95 -12.49 -5.61
CA ALA A 338 -24.63 -11.77 -4.53
C ALA A 338 -24.04 -12.03 -3.14
N GLU A 339 -23.35 -13.15 -2.95
CA GLU A 339 -22.86 -13.58 -1.63
C GLU A 339 -21.43 -14.12 -1.75
N ALA A 340 -20.65 -13.87 -0.72
CA ALA A 340 -19.32 -14.42 -0.53
C ALA A 340 -19.11 -14.75 0.96
N GLN A 341 -18.07 -15.50 1.28
CA GLN A 341 -17.68 -15.85 2.62
C GLN A 341 -16.23 -15.41 2.84
N LEU A 342 -16.04 -14.48 3.76
CA LEU A 342 -14.72 -14.08 4.23
C LEU A 342 -14.19 -15.16 5.18
N ALA A 343 -12.98 -15.63 4.94
CA ALA A 343 -12.28 -16.58 5.78
C ALA A 343 -10.91 -16.04 6.21
N LEU A 344 -10.71 -15.93 7.51
CA LEU A 344 -9.45 -15.60 8.16
C LEU A 344 -8.91 -16.87 8.84
N VAL A 345 -7.65 -17.20 8.55
CA VAL A 345 -6.93 -18.31 9.16
C VAL A 345 -5.70 -17.73 9.83
N VAL A 346 -5.62 -17.86 11.15
CA VAL A 346 -4.51 -17.36 11.98
C VAL A 346 -3.87 -18.54 12.69
N THR A 347 -2.60 -18.80 12.39
CA THR A 347 -1.83 -19.85 13.07
C THR A 347 -0.91 -19.19 14.09
N ASN A 348 -1.02 -19.62 15.35
CA ASN A 348 -0.10 -19.26 16.41
C ASN A 348 1.04 -20.27 16.46
N ASN A 349 2.26 -19.84 16.11
CA ASN A 349 3.45 -20.69 16.09
C ASN A 349 4.14 -20.74 17.47
N LEU A 350 3.61 -20.00 18.47
CA LEU A 350 4.16 -19.97 19.81
C LEU A 350 3.53 -21.00 20.74
N PRO A 351 4.29 -21.52 21.72
CA PRO A 351 3.79 -22.41 22.77
C PRO A 351 3.01 -21.66 23.87
N VAL A 352 2.64 -20.39 23.66
CA VAL A 352 1.88 -19.57 24.59
C VAL A 352 0.65 -19.00 23.91
N GLU A 353 -0.38 -18.68 24.70
CA GLU A 353 -1.56 -17.99 24.19
C GLU A 353 -1.18 -16.58 23.74
N VAL A 354 -1.76 -16.11 22.62
CA VAL A 354 -1.55 -14.74 22.14
C VAL A 354 -2.89 -14.05 21.95
N SER A 355 -3.06 -12.88 22.54
CA SER A 355 -4.18 -11.99 22.24
C SER A 355 -3.79 -11.01 21.15
N ALA A 356 -4.61 -10.93 20.10
CA ALA A 356 -4.37 -10.10 18.93
C ALA A 356 -5.60 -9.29 18.54
N GLY A 357 -5.40 -8.01 18.24
CA GLY A 357 -6.43 -7.15 17.66
C GLY A 357 -6.58 -7.47 16.18
N TYR A 358 -7.81 -7.70 15.73
CA TYR A 358 -8.17 -7.90 14.33
C TYR A 358 -8.95 -6.69 13.84
N LEU A 359 -8.46 -6.08 12.76
CA LEU A 359 -9.08 -4.97 12.06
C LEU A 359 -9.40 -5.40 10.64
N GLU A 360 -10.64 -5.20 10.25
CA GLU A 360 -11.14 -5.47 8.92
C GLU A 360 -11.98 -4.28 8.43
N THR A 361 -11.64 -3.77 7.25
CA THR A 361 -12.32 -2.63 6.63
C THR A 361 -12.84 -3.06 5.27
N MET A 362 -14.09 -2.73 4.95
CA MET A 362 -14.67 -3.00 3.62
C MET A 362 -15.29 -1.73 3.04
N PRO A 363 -15.23 -1.55 1.71
CA PRO A 363 -15.96 -0.48 1.04
C PRO A 363 -17.45 -0.51 1.35
N TRP A 364 -18.13 0.62 1.17
CA TRP A 364 -19.57 0.75 1.46
C TRP A 364 -20.46 -0.23 0.67
N HIS A 365 -19.98 -0.70 -0.48
CA HIS A 365 -20.67 -1.65 -1.33
C HIS A 365 -20.44 -3.11 -0.91
N LEU A 366 -19.98 -3.38 0.32
CA LEU A 366 -19.96 -4.73 0.90
C LEU A 366 -20.45 -4.67 2.34
N GLN A 367 -21.21 -5.67 2.76
CA GLN A 367 -21.76 -5.73 4.11
C GLN A 367 -21.46 -7.07 4.78
N PHE A 368 -20.97 -7.03 6.02
CA PHE A 368 -20.80 -8.22 6.84
C PHE A 368 -22.12 -8.72 7.42
N TYR A 369 -22.32 -10.03 7.38
CA TYR A 369 -23.37 -10.70 8.13
C TYR A 369 -22.82 -11.27 9.43
N LEU A 370 -22.67 -10.40 10.44
CA LEU A 370 -22.04 -10.78 11.71
C LEU A 370 -22.73 -11.96 12.44
N HIS A 371 -24.02 -12.19 12.21
CA HIS A 371 -24.73 -13.35 12.78
C HIS A 371 -24.24 -14.69 12.23
N THR A 372 -23.49 -14.68 11.12
CA THR A 372 -22.86 -15.86 10.51
C THR A 372 -21.40 -16.02 10.94
N LEU A 373 -20.89 -15.13 11.80
CA LEU A 373 -19.54 -15.23 12.35
C LEU A 373 -19.40 -16.55 13.09
N LYS A 374 -18.47 -17.40 12.63
CA LYS A 374 -18.12 -18.66 13.27
C LYS A 374 -16.63 -18.66 13.52
N VAL A 375 -16.25 -19.08 14.73
CA VAL A 375 -14.85 -19.29 15.08
C VAL A 375 -14.65 -20.74 15.47
N SER A 376 -13.60 -21.33 14.92
CA SER A 376 -13.20 -22.69 15.24
C SER A 376 -11.69 -22.81 15.36
N VAL A 377 -11.24 -23.70 16.23
CA VAL A 377 -9.83 -24.08 16.36
C VAL A 377 -9.76 -25.58 16.17
N ASP A 378 -8.94 -26.03 15.23
CA ASP A 378 -8.74 -27.44 14.90
C ASP A 378 -10.06 -28.21 14.67
N GLY A 379 -11.06 -27.54 14.07
CA GLY A 379 -12.37 -28.11 13.75
C GLY A 379 -13.43 -28.01 14.87
N VAL A 380 -13.07 -27.53 16.06
CA VAL A 380 -14.00 -27.34 17.18
C VAL A 380 -14.47 -25.89 17.25
N ALA A 381 -15.78 -25.66 17.28
CA ALA A 381 -16.35 -24.31 17.42
C ALA A 381 -16.03 -23.71 18.80
N ARG A 382 -15.51 -22.48 18.80
CA ARG A 382 -14.96 -21.79 19.98
C ARG A 382 -15.25 -20.29 19.89
N ASP A 383 -16.51 -19.93 20.13
CA ASP A 383 -16.95 -18.52 20.08
C ASP A 383 -16.36 -17.68 21.23
N ASP A 384 -15.91 -18.31 22.31
CA ASP A 384 -15.25 -17.70 23.46
C ASP A 384 -13.91 -17.03 23.14
N LEU A 385 -13.34 -17.32 21.97
CA LEU A 385 -12.06 -16.79 21.52
C LEU A 385 -12.17 -15.40 20.87
N VAL A 386 -13.40 -14.91 20.62
CA VAL A 386 -13.64 -13.56 20.12
C VAL A 386 -14.19 -12.70 21.24
N SER A 387 -13.57 -11.55 21.45
CA SER A 387 -13.99 -10.57 22.44
C SER A 387 -13.87 -9.16 21.87
N ILE A 388 -14.52 -8.18 22.51
CA ILE A 388 -14.45 -6.75 22.12
C ILE A 388 -14.78 -6.57 20.63
N LEU A 389 -15.93 -7.11 20.21
CA LEU A 389 -16.43 -6.98 18.84
C LEU A 389 -17.08 -5.58 18.68
N SER A 390 -16.43 -4.71 17.92
CA SER A 390 -16.96 -3.40 17.52
C SER A 390 -17.19 -3.40 16.02
N TYR A 391 -18.39 -3.03 15.60
CA TYR A 391 -18.76 -2.98 14.20
C TYR A 391 -19.46 -1.67 13.85
N THR A 392 -18.91 -0.97 12.87
CA THR A 392 -19.56 0.16 12.22
C THR A 392 -20.07 -0.31 10.86
N PRO A 393 -21.39 -0.33 10.63
CA PRO A 393 -21.94 -0.74 9.35
C PRO A 393 -21.64 0.30 8.24
N PRO A 394 -21.53 -0.17 6.98
CA PRO A 394 -21.36 0.70 5.84
C PRO A 394 -22.60 1.57 5.63
N VAL A 395 -22.39 2.79 5.14
CA VAL A 395 -23.46 3.67 4.66
C VAL A 395 -23.22 3.89 3.17
N PRO A 396 -24.17 3.54 2.28
CA PRO A 396 -24.00 3.68 0.85
C PRO A 396 -23.48 5.07 0.45
N HIS A 397 -22.44 5.09 -0.38
CA HIS A 397 -21.79 6.30 -0.91
C HIS A 397 -21.22 7.28 0.13
N SER A 398 -21.15 6.90 1.40
CA SER A 398 -20.70 7.81 2.47
C SER A 398 -19.60 7.21 3.33
N ARG A 399 -19.79 6.01 3.88
CA ARG A 399 -18.87 5.46 4.91
C ARG A 399 -18.61 3.97 4.70
N PRO A 400 -17.36 3.51 4.84
CA PRO A 400 -17.03 2.08 4.76
C PRO A 400 -17.52 1.32 6.00
N ALA A 401 -17.51 -0.01 5.89
CA ALA A 401 -17.69 -0.90 7.02
C ALA A 401 -16.38 -1.04 7.79
N LEU A 402 -16.44 -1.02 9.11
CA LEU A 402 -15.29 -1.20 10.00
C LEU A 402 -15.61 -2.26 11.04
N LEU A 403 -14.83 -3.33 11.06
CA LEU A 403 -14.94 -4.40 12.04
C LEU A 403 -13.64 -4.47 12.84
N GLN A 404 -13.78 -4.41 14.16
CA GLN A 404 -12.69 -4.59 15.10
C GLN A 404 -13.06 -5.70 16.09
N ALA A 405 -12.13 -6.61 16.36
CA ALA A 405 -12.29 -7.67 17.33
C ALA A 405 -10.97 -7.95 18.04
N VAL A 406 -11.01 -8.55 19.23
CA VAL A 406 -9.86 -9.15 19.88
C VAL A 406 -9.99 -10.66 19.79
N LEU A 407 -9.01 -11.29 19.15
CA LEU A 407 -8.88 -12.72 18.98
C LEU A 407 -7.92 -13.28 20.03
N ARG A 408 -8.35 -14.31 20.76
CA ARG A 408 -7.47 -15.12 21.60
C ARG A 408 -7.01 -16.33 20.79
N LEU A 409 -5.71 -16.41 20.56
CA LEU A 409 -5.06 -17.46 19.77
C LEU A 409 -4.44 -18.48 20.72
N PRO A 410 -4.99 -19.70 20.84
CA PRO A 410 -4.43 -20.72 21.71
C PRO A 410 -3.01 -21.14 21.29
N PRO A 411 -2.19 -21.67 22.20
CA PRO A 411 -0.83 -22.15 21.91
C PRO A 411 -0.79 -23.15 20.75
N SER A 412 0.18 -23.00 19.84
CA SER A 412 0.47 -23.96 18.77
C SER A 412 -0.75 -24.45 17.98
N SER A 413 -1.71 -23.55 17.73
CA SER A 413 -3.02 -23.89 17.15
C SER A 413 -3.36 -22.99 15.96
N THR A 414 -4.33 -23.45 15.14
CA THR A 414 -4.84 -22.66 14.02
C THR A 414 -6.29 -22.25 14.26
N LEU A 415 -6.52 -20.95 14.37
CA LEU A 415 -7.84 -20.35 14.47
C LEU A 415 -8.40 -20.05 13.08
N HIS A 416 -9.61 -20.53 12.83
CA HIS A 416 -10.40 -20.27 11.64
C HIS A 416 -11.60 -19.41 12.01
N LEU A 417 -11.66 -18.21 11.44
CA LEU A 417 -12.77 -17.28 11.58
C LEU A 417 -13.43 -17.10 10.20
N THR A 418 -14.72 -17.34 10.13
CA THR A 418 -15.50 -17.20 8.89
C THR A 418 -16.73 -16.33 9.10
N MET A 419 -17.07 -15.50 8.12
CA MET A 419 -18.34 -14.76 8.10
C MET A 419 -18.78 -14.53 6.66
N ASP A 420 -20.09 -14.51 6.45
CA ASP A 420 -20.67 -14.24 5.14
C ASP A 420 -20.69 -12.72 4.87
N VAL A 421 -20.54 -12.38 3.60
CA VAL A 421 -20.44 -11.03 3.05
C VAL A 421 -21.43 -10.90 1.91
N LEU A 422 -22.28 -9.88 1.99
CA LEU A 422 -23.23 -9.55 0.93
C LEU A 422 -22.56 -8.65 -0.12
N LYS A 423 -22.78 -8.99 -1.39
CA LYS A 423 -22.37 -8.26 -2.59
C LYS A 423 -23.62 -7.60 -3.23
N PRO A 424 -23.91 -6.31 -2.95
CA PRO A 424 -25.02 -5.59 -3.54
C PRO A 424 -24.79 -5.35 -5.04
N PHE A 425 -25.89 -5.24 -5.80
CA PHE A 425 -25.87 -4.82 -7.19
C PHE A 425 -25.59 -3.32 -7.28
N LEU A 426 -24.55 -2.96 -8.03
CA LEU A 426 -24.22 -1.58 -8.32
C LEU A 426 -24.98 -1.09 -9.56
N ARG A 427 -25.19 0.23 -9.63
CA ARG A 427 -25.66 0.89 -10.86
C ARG A 427 -24.52 0.91 -11.88
N TYR A 428 -24.85 0.93 -13.17
CA TYR A 428 -23.83 0.97 -14.23
C TYR A 428 -22.85 2.14 -14.10
N THR A 429 -23.30 3.28 -13.58
CA THR A 429 -22.49 4.48 -13.33
C THR A 429 -21.54 4.36 -12.15
N GLU A 430 -21.71 3.35 -11.31
CA GLU A 430 -20.94 3.15 -10.08
C GLU A 430 -19.77 2.19 -10.28
N HIS A 431 -19.73 1.46 -11.40
CA HIS A 431 -18.59 0.63 -11.75
C HIS A 431 -17.38 1.49 -12.13
N GLN A 432 -16.19 0.99 -11.78
CA GLN A 432 -14.95 1.53 -12.33
C GLN A 432 -14.91 1.37 -13.87
N PRO A 433 -14.09 2.16 -14.58
CA PRO A 433 -13.98 2.08 -16.05
C PRO A 433 -13.74 0.67 -16.60
N ASP A 434 -13.05 -0.18 -15.84
CA ASP A 434 -12.95 -1.62 -16.08
C ASP A 434 -13.75 -2.39 -15.01
N ALA A 435 -15.00 -2.68 -15.33
CA ALA A 435 -15.90 -3.39 -14.41
C ALA A 435 -15.54 -4.87 -14.25
N GLN A 436 -14.87 -5.47 -15.24
CA GLN A 436 -14.53 -6.89 -15.29
C GLN A 436 -13.34 -7.24 -14.40
N ARG A 437 -12.45 -6.28 -14.13
CA ARG A 437 -11.35 -6.43 -13.17
C ARG A 437 -11.86 -6.72 -11.75
N GLY A 438 -12.98 -6.14 -11.34
CA GLY A 438 -13.46 -6.18 -9.96
C GLY A 438 -12.85 -5.08 -9.07
N TRP A 439 -13.14 -5.15 -7.77
CA TRP A 439 -12.79 -4.11 -6.80
C TRP A 439 -11.74 -4.60 -5.81
N ASP A 440 -10.72 -3.77 -5.55
CA ASP A 440 -9.71 -4.07 -4.54
C ASP A 440 -10.23 -3.79 -3.13
N LEU A 441 -10.14 -4.80 -2.28
CA LEU A 441 -10.43 -4.73 -0.86
C LEU A 441 -9.15 -4.47 -0.08
N PRO A 442 -9.19 -3.57 0.92
CA PRO A 442 -8.02 -3.25 1.70
C PRO A 442 -7.53 -4.47 2.50
N PRO A 443 -6.23 -4.47 2.85
CA PRO A 443 -5.69 -5.50 3.72
C PRO A 443 -6.32 -5.40 5.11
N ALA A 444 -6.70 -6.53 5.69
CA ALA A 444 -6.98 -6.62 7.12
C ALA A 444 -5.67 -6.53 7.91
N VAL A 445 -5.74 -6.02 9.14
CA VAL A 445 -4.59 -5.83 10.04
C VAL A 445 -4.76 -6.68 11.29
N LEU A 446 -3.72 -7.43 11.65
CA LEU A 446 -3.64 -8.17 12.91
C LEU A 446 -2.52 -7.59 13.78
N VAL A 447 -2.81 -7.31 15.04
CA VAL A 447 -1.85 -6.72 16.00
C VAL A 447 -1.77 -7.60 17.25
N PRO A 448 -0.81 -8.53 17.38
CA PRO A 448 -0.57 -9.22 18.64
C PRO A 448 -0.06 -8.23 19.69
N PHE A 449 -0.71 -8.19 20.85
CA PHE A 449 -0.40 -7.20 21.89
C PHE A 449 -0.23 -7.79 23.29
N ALA A 450 -0.70 -9.02 23.53
CA ALA A 450 -0.44 -9.72 24.79
C ALA A 450 -0.05 -11.17 24.50
N PHE A 451 1.04 -11.60 25.12
CA PHE A 451 1.59 -12.94 25.02
C PHE A 451 1.51 -13.55 26.41
N GLY A 452 0.93 -14.74 26.53
CA GLY A 452 0.81 -15.43 27.80
C GLY A 452 2.18 -15.63 28.44
N ASP A 453 2.27 -15.40 29.75
CA ASP A 453 3.50 -15.62 30.50
C ASP A 453 3.80 -17.12 30.52
N ALA A 454 4.80 -17.54 29.76
CA ALA A 454 5.47 -18.81 30.00
C ALA A 454 6.25 -18.69 31.32
N ALA A 455 5.57 -18.96 32.44
CA ALA A 455 6.14 -19.22 33.75
C ALA A 455 7.27 -18.27 34.22
N SER A 456 6.89 -17.15 34.86
CA SER A 456 7.72 -16.53 35.90
C SER A 456 6.90 -16.25 37.16
N GLN A 457 6.44 -17.33 37.82
CA GLN A 457 6.33 -17.29 39.28
C GLN A 457 7.76 -17.13 39.82
N ASN A 458 8.21 -15.89 40.03
CA ASN A 458 9.19 -15.46 41.03
C ASN A 458 9.73 -14.05 40.69
N SER A 459 8.89 -13.03 40.86
CA SER A 459 9.38 -11.70 41.24
C SER A 459 8.24 -10.92 41.88
N THR A 460 8.21 -10.97 43.20
CA THR A 460 7.39 -10.13 44.07
C THR A 460 7.75 -8.65 43.88
N GLY A 461 6.74 -7.82 43.60
CA GLY A 461 6.70 -6.41 43.96
C GLY A 461 7.27 -5.41 42.96
N ALA A 462 6.41 -4.86 42.11
CA ALA A 462 6.50 -3.46 41.69
C ALA A 462 5.12 -2.95 41.26
N SER A 463 4.73 -1.84 41.86
CA SER A 463 3.44 -1.16 41.82
C SER A 463 2.99 -0.71 40.43
N ALA A 464 1.68 -0.79 40.22
CA ALA A 464 0.95 -0.24 39.08
C ALA A 464 1.10 1.30 38.99
N GLN A 465 1.59 1.77 37.84
CA GLN A 465 1.41 3.12 37.28
C GLN A 465 1.96 3.14 35.83
N GLY A 466 1.07 3.37 34.83
CA GLY A 466 1.44 3.66 33.43
C GLY A 466 1.18 2.53 32.42
N PRO A 467 0.81 2.82 31.15
CA PRO A 467 0.40 1.80 30.19
C PRO A 467 1.59 0.99 29.64
N LEU A 468 1.48 -0.34 29.78
CA LEU A 468 2.16 -1.36 28.98
C LEU A 468 3.70 -1.34 28.98
N ALA A 469 4.30 -1.58 30.14
CA ALA A 469 5.64 -2.18 30.19
C ALA A 469 5.55 -3.66 29.77
N LEU A 470 5.54 -3.93 28.45
CA LEU A 470 5.67 -5.28 27.89
C LEU A 470 7.02 -5.88 28.30
N GLY A 471 6.99 -7.13 28.77
CA GLY A 471 8.17 -7.93 29.09
C GLY A 471 9.19 -7.96 27.95
N ARG A 472 10.47 -8.06 28.32
CA ARG A 472 11.64 -8.09 27.43
C ARG A 472 11.39 -8.93 26.16
N GLY A 473 11.27 -8.26 25.01
CA GLY A 473 11.62 -8.82 23.69
C GLY A 473 10.56 -8.81 22.59
N ARG A 474 9.27 -8.61 22.91
CA ARG A 474 8.19 -8.68 21.89
C ARG A 474 7.34 -7.42 21.90
N THR A 475 7.64 -6.49 20.99
CA THR A 475 6.80 -5.31 20.77
C THR A 475 5.60 -5.69 19.89
N PRO A 476 4.40 -5.15 20.13
CA PRO A 476 3.27 -5.32 19.25
C PRO A 476 3.62 -4.78 17.85
N ARG A 477 3.44 -5.60 16.82
CA ARG A 477 3.72 -5.26 15.42
C ARG A 477 2.48 -5.50 14.57
N ARG A 478 2.15 -4.58 13.66
CA ARG A 478 1.05 -4.76 12.70
C ARG A 478 1.44 -5.80 11.64
N ILE A 479 0.56 -6.79 11.45
CA ILE A 479 0.65 -7.81 10.42
C ILE A 479 -0.44 -7.52 9.39
N TYR A 480 -0.05 -7.25 8.15
CA TYR A 480 -0.99 -6.95 7.07
C TYR A 480 -1.30 -8.21 6.28
N THR A 481 -2.58 -8.46 6.05
CA THR A 481 -3.02 -9.52 5.14
C THR A 481 -2.91 -9.04 3.69
N PRO A 482 -2.96 -9.93 2.70
CA PRO A 482 -3.02 -9.52 1.29
C PRO A 482 -4.31 -8.75 0.99
N VAL A 483 -4.22 -7.86 0.00
CA VAL A 483 -5.40 -7.27 -0.65
C VAL A 483 -6.21 -8.38 -1.30
N LEU A 484 -7.53 -8.26 -1.28
CA LEU A 484 -8.44 -9.19 -1.94
C LEU A 484 -9.10 -8.49 -3.12
N LEU A 485 -9.50 -9.26 -4.11
CA LEU A 485 -10.27 -8.77 -5.25
C LEU A 485 -11.67 -9.32 -5.12
N VAL A 486 -12.68 -8.45 -5.19
CA VAL A 486 -14.08 -8.85 -5.21
C VAL A 486 -14.69 -8.60 -6.59
N ASP A 487 -15.33 -9.64 -7.12
CA ASP A 487 -16.13 -9.57 -8.32
C ASP A 487 -17.57 -9.17 -7.94
N LEU A 488 -18.06 -8.11 -8.56
CA LEU A 488 -19.46 -7.69 -8.44
C LEU A 488 -20.17 -7.97 -9.75
N ALA A 489 -21.47 -8.20 -9.68
CA ALA A 489 -22.29 -8.41 -10.87
C ALA A 489 -22.15 -7.23 -11.84
N THR A 490 -21.52 -7.46 -12.99
CA THR A 490 -21.34 -6.44 -14.02
C THR A 490 -22.61 -6.28 -14.84
N PRO A 491 -23.07 -5.05 -15.13
CA PRO A 491 -24.20 -4.84 -16.03
C PRO A 491 -23.82 -5.23 -17.47
N ASP A 492 -24.83 -5.44 -18.31
CA ASP A 492 -24.63 -5.66 -19.73
C ASP A 492 -24.21 -4.34 -20.43
N PHE A 493 -22.91 -4.18 -20.64
CA PHE A 493 -22.34 -3.02 -21.35
C PHE A 493 -22.59 -3.05 -22.86
N SER A 494 -23.07 -4.16 -23.43
CA SER A 494 -23.31 -4.27 -24.88
C SER A 494 -24.57 -3.54 -25.31
N MET A 495 -25.58 -3.43 -24.44
CA MET A 495 -26.85 -2.77 -24.75
C MET A 495 -26.68 -1.28 -25.09
N PRO A 496 -26.01 -0.45 -24.28
CA PRO A 496 -25.72 0.94 -24.65
C PRO A 496 -24.90 1.06 -25.94
N TYR A 497 -23.92 0.18 -26.14
CA TYR A 497 -23.09 0.17 -27.34
C TYR A 497 -23.92 -0.08 -28.61
N ASN A 498 -24.80 -1.08 -28.57
CA ASN A 498 -25.71 -1.40 -29.68
C ASN A 498 -26.65 -0.23 -30.01
N VAL A 499 -27.17 0.45 -28.98
CA VAL A 499 -28.04 1.63 -29.15
C VAL A 499 -27.29 2.79 -29.77
N ILE A 500 -26.05 3.05 -29.34
CA ILE A 500 -25.20 4.11 -29.89
C ILE A 500 -24.91 3.82 -31.37
N ILE A 501 -24.48 2.59 -31.71
CA ILE A 501 -24.22 2.20 -33.10
C ILE A 501 -25.47 2.38 -33.96
N MET A 502 -26.62 1.90 -33.49
CA MET A 502 -27.87 1.99 -34.25
C MET A 502 -28.29 3.46 -34.45
N SER A 503 -28.15 4.30 -33.43
CA SER A 503 -28.48 5.73 -33.51
C SER A 503 -27.52 6.48 -34.44
N CYS A 504 -26.21 6.25 -34.31
CA CYS A 504 -25.20 6.87 -35.16
C CYS A 504 -25.34 6.44 -36.63
N THR A 505 -25.62 5.16 -36.89
CA THR A 505 -25.86 4.65 -38.26
C THR A 505 -27.12 5.25 -38.87
N LEU A 506 -28.22 5.36 -38.10
CA LEU A 506 -29.44 6.03 -38.55
C LEU A 506 -29.19 7.51 -38.89
N ILE A 507 -28.50 8.25 -38.02
CA ILE A 507 -28.17 9.66 -38.25
C ILE A 507 -27.28 9.80 -39.49
N ALA A 508 -26.27 8.94 -39.65
CA ALA A 508 -25.38 8.96 -40.81
C ALA A 508 -26.13 8.67 -42.12
N LEU A 509 -27.09 7.73 -42.11
CA LEU A 509 -27.92 7.41 -43.27
C LEU A 509 -28.86 8.55 -43.64
N ILE A 510 -29.53 9.16 -42.66
CA ILE A 510 -30.42 10.31 -42.88
C ILE A 510 -29.61 11.49 -43.42
N PHE A 511 -28.52 11.85 -42.75
CA PHE A 511 -27.65 12.94 -43.17
C PHE A 511 -27.08 12.68 -44.57
N GLY A 512 -26.54 11.48 -44.82
CA GLY A 512 -25.99 11.10 -46.12
C GLY A 512 -27.04 11.16 -47.23
N SER A 513 -28.27 10.69 -46.97
CA SER A 513 -29.37 10.72 -47.93
C SER A 513 -29.81 12.15 -48.24
N VAL A 514 -30.00 13.00 -47.23
CA VAL A 514 -30.38 14.40 -47.38
C VAL A 514 -29.28 15.19 -48.09
N PHE A 515 -28.03 15.01 -47.68
CA PHE A 515 -26.88 15.67 -48.30
C PHE A 515 -26.74 15.28 -49.77
N ASN A 516 -26.86 13.99 -50.09
CA ASN A 516 -26.81 13.51 -51.47
C ASN A 516 -27.98 14.07 -52.29
N LEU A 517 -29.20 14.10 -51.75
CA LEU A 517 -30.36 14.67 -52.44
C LEU A 517 -30.18 16.18 -52.75
N LEU A 518 -29.60 16.94 -51.82
CA LEU A 518 -29.37 18.37 -51.97
C LEU A 518 -28.19 18.71 -52.90
N THR A 519 -27.18 17.85 -52.98
CA THR A 519 -25.94 18.13 -53.74
C THR A 519 -25.90 17.44 -55.10
N ARG A 520 -26.66 16.36 -55.30
CA ARG A 520 -26.67 15.60 -56.56
C ARG A 520 -27.43 16.36 -57.64
N LYS A 521 -26.78 16.60 -58.77
CA LYS A 521 -27.40 17.17 -59.97
C LYS A 521 -28.15 16.07 -60.73
N PHE A 522 -29.48 16.15 -60.75
CA PHE A 522 -30.32 15.25 -61.55
C PHE A 522 -30.37 15.74 -63.00
N VAL A 523 -30.14 14.85 -63.97
CA VAL A 523 -30.25 15.13 -65.41
C VAL A 523 -31.43 14.34 -65.98
N VAL A 524 -32.32 15.03 -66.68
CA VAL A 524 -33.51 14.40 -67.29
C VAL A 524 -33.11 13.70 -68.58
N VAL A 525 -33.39 12.40 -68.67
CA VAL A 525 -33.22 11.61 -69.91
C VAL A 525 -34.59 11.39 -70.52
N ASN A 526 -34.84 11.98 -71.69
CA ASN A 526 -36.08 11.77 -72.44
C ASN A 526 -36.05 10.43 -73.18
N VAL A 527 -36.87 9.48 -72.73
CA VAL A 527 -37.07 8.21 -73.42
C VAL A 527 -38.10 8.41 -74.53
N LYS A 528 -37.68 8.35 -75.80
CA LYS A 528 -38.59 8.42 -76.95
C LYS A 528 -39.38 7.12 -77.06
N VAL A 529 -40.70 7.18 -76.88
CA VAL A 529 -41.63 6.09 -77.19
C VAL A 529 -41.74 5.97 -78.71
N GLY A 530 -41.19 4.91 -79.29
CA GLY A 530 -41.32 4.60 -80.71
C GLY A 530 -42.73 4.08 -81.07
N PRO A 531 -43.21 4.27 -82.30
CA PRO A 531 -44.56 3.91 -82.71
C PRO A 531 -44.77 2.39 -82.71
N SER A 532 -45.92 1.95 -82.20
CA SER A 532 -46.34 0.55 -82.10
C SER A 532 -46.49 -0.11 -83.49
N PRO A 533 -45.77 -1.20 -83.79
CA PRO A 533 -46.08 -2.07 -84.92
C PRO A 533 -47.03 -3.22 -84.50
N ALA A 534 -47.91 -3.57 -85.44
CA ALA A 534 -49.03 -4.53 -85.39
C ALA A 534 -48.73 -5.91 -84.75
N PRO A 535 -49.75 -6.60 -84.22
CA PRO A 535 -49.58 -7.83 -83.44
C PRO A 535 -48.96 -8.97 -84.27
N PRO A 536 -47.93 -9.66 -83.73
CA PRO A 536 -47.32 -10.79 -84.40
C PRO A 536 -48.18 -12.05 -84.27
N SER A 537 -48.39 -12.71 -85.41
CA SER A 537 -48.90 -14.08 -85.53
C SER A 537 -47.97 -15.08 -84.85
N GLU A 538 -48.59 -16.09 -84.23
CA GLU A 538 -47.98 -17.24 -83.56
C GLU A 538 -46.81 -17.87 -84.34
N GLN A 539 -45.67 -18.04 -83.66
CA GLN A 539 -44.81 -19.23 -83.71
C GLN A 539 -43.69 -19.10 -82.65
N GLY A 540 -43.49 -20.17 -81.87
CA GLY A 540 -42.48 -20.25 -80.80
C GLY A 540 -41.06 -20.51 -81.30
N PRO A 541 -40.22 -21.20 -80.50
CA PRO A 541 -39.38 -20.62 -79.45
C PRO A 541 -37.88 -20.84 -79.73
N SER A 542 -37.00 -19.95 -79.25
CA SER A 542 -35.66 -20.31 -78.70
C SER A 542 -34.76 -19.10 -78.42
N ALA A 543 -34.12 -19.14 -77.23
CA ALA A 543 -32.75 -18.76 -76.86
C ALA A 543 -32.15 -17.40 -77.32
N GLU A 544 -31.73 -16.55 -76.37
CA GLU A 544 -30.31 -16.36 -76.03
C GLU A 544 -30.06 -15.31 -74.93
N ASN A 545 -28.98 -15.56 -74.19
CA ASN A 545 -28.37 -14.77 -73.11
C ASN A 545 -27.90 -13.38 -73.55
N THR A 546 -27.86 -12.39 -72.63
CA THR A 546 -26.58 -11.71 -72.26
C THR A 546 -26.70 -10.74 -71.07
N HIS A 547 -25.92 -11.09 -70.04
CA HIS A 547 -25.05 -10.25 -69.19
C HIS A 547 -25.46 -8.85 -68.70
N ALA A 548 -25.64 -8.80 -67.38
CA ALA A 548 -25.37 -7.66 -66.52
C ALA A 548 -23.86 -7.39 -66.40
N GLN A 549 -23.48 -6.12 -66.29
CA GLN A 549 -22.19 -5.74 -65.71
C GLN A 549 -22.33 -4.48 -64.84
N GLU A 550 -22.09 -4.69 -63.55
CA GLU A 550 -21.89 -3.71 -62.49
C GLU A 550 -20.77 -2.71 -62.80
N ARG A 551 -20.97 -1.45 -62.39
CA ARG A 551 -19.90 -0.62 -61.80
C ARG A 551 -20.47 0.23 -60.67
N ARG A 552 -20.10 -0.13 -59.44
CA ARG A 552 -20.12 0.73 -58.26
C ARG A 552 -18.88 1.64 -58.26
N ALA A 553 -19.09 2.90 -57.91
CA ALA A 553 -18.21 3.71 -57.09
C ALA A 553 -19.09 4.43 -56.07
#